data_AF-A0A1I6QK62-F1
#
_entry.id   AF-A0A1I6QK62-F1
#
_cell.length_a   1.000
_cell.length_b   1.000
_cell.length_c   1.000
_cell.angle_alpha   90.00
_cell.angle_beta   90.00
_cell.angle_gamma   90.00
#
_symmetry.space_group_name_H-M   'P 1'
#
loop_
_entity.id
_entity.type
_entity.pdbx_description
1 polymer ?
#
loop_
_entity_poly.entity_id
_entity_poly.type
_entity_poly.pdbx_seq_one_letter_code
_entity_poly.pdbx_strand_id
1 'polypeptide(L)'
;MTAKKLTVLVGLMCIMGCSSPKLVQPDSPENVAMLVKNAIDHQNLEQLNVYFTDALKGSLSMDDLGQLKAISATGAELRTYSYLRMDDEILLLDIVKDPDSDMYKVQDIIQVPEASKAMFDQTLVSE
;
A
#
# COMPACT_ATOMS: atom_id res chain seq x y z
N MET A 1 52.06 -24.14 0.84
CA MET A 1 50.79 -24.42 1.56
C MET A 1 49.71 -23.48 1.03
N THR A 2 49.40 -23.48 -0.27
CA THR A 2 48.95 -22.21 -0.90
C THR A 2 48.14 -22.38 -2.19
N ALA A 3 47.36 -23.45 -2.33
CA ALA A 3 46.37 -23.57 -3.41
C ALA A 3 44.99 -23.98 -2.88
N LYS A 4 44.94 -24.99 -1.99
CA LYS A 4 43.70 -25.48 -1.38
C LYS A 4 42.94 -24.45 -0.53
N LYS A 5 43.61 -23.46 0.06
CA LYS A 5 42.96 -22.43 0.90
C LYS A 5 42.34 -21.29 0.08
N LEU A 6 42.81 -21.06 -1.15
CA LEU A 6 42.30 -19.98 -2.01
C LEU A 6 40.95 -20.36 -2.63
N THR A 7 40.74 -21.65 -2.94
CA THR A 7 39.50 -22.16 -3.54
C THR A 7 38.30 -22.08 -2.58
N VAL A 8 38.53 -22.19 -1.27
CA VAL A 8 37.46 -22.09 -0.26
C VAL A 8 36.96 -20.65 -0.12
N LEU A 9 37.83 -19.65 -0.32
CA LEU A 9 37.45 -18.24 -0.19
C LEU A 9 36.57 -17.76 -1.36
N VAL A 10 36.81 -18.27 -2.57
CA VAL A 10 36.05 -17.92 -3.78
C VAL A 10 34.64 -18.53 -3.76
N GLY A 11 34.46 -19.72 -3.18
CA GLY A 11 33.15 -20.36 -3.07
C GLY A 11 32.18 -19.67 -2.08
N LEU A 12 32.72 -18.95 -1.08
CA LEU A 12 31.90 -18.31 -0.04
C LEU A 12 31.24 -16.99 -0.51
N MET A 13 31.68 -16.40 -1.63
CA MET A 13 31.09 -15.17 -2.18
C MET A 13 29.81 -15.41 -2.98
N CYS A 14 29.51 -16.65 -3.39
CA CYS A 14 28.34 -16.96 -4.22
C CYS A 14 27.03 -17.19 -3.44
N ILE A 15 27.08 -17.20 -2.11
CA ILE A 15 25.89 -17.46 -1.26
C ILE A 15 25.18 -16.18 -0.79
N MET A 16 25.66 -14.99 -1.15
CA MET A 16 24.85 -13.77 -1.11
C MET A 16 23.94 -13.72 -2.33
N GLY A 17 23.12 -14.77 -2.51
CA GLY A 17 22.05 -14.78 -3.49
C GLY A 17 21.06 -13.69 -3.08
N CYS A 18 21.09 -12.58 -3.80
CA CYS A 18 20.12 -11.51 -3.71
C CYS A 18 18.72 -12.10 -3.68
N SER A 19 17.98 -11.87 -2.60
CA SER A 19 16.53 -11.96 -2.62
C SER A 19 16.06 -11.18 -3.85
N SER A 20 15.47 -11.85 -4.82
CA SER A 20 14.97 -11.19 -6.02
C SER A 20 14.05 -10.07 -5.56
N PRO A 21 14.29 -8.79 -5.91
CA PRO A 21 13.36 -7.75 -5.53
C PRO A 21 12.00 -8.16 -6.09
N LYS A 22 10.98 -8.22 -5.23
CA LYS A 22 9.60 -8.46 -5.69
C LYS A 22 9.32 -7.41 -6.75
N LEU A 23 9.20 -7.83 -8.00
CA LEU A 23 8.83 -6.95 -9.10
C LEU A 23 7.39 -6.51 -8.84
N VAL A 24 7.22 -5.24 -8.48
CA VAL A 24 5.90 -4.63 -8.35
C VAL A 24 5.32 -4.47 -9.75
N GLN A 25 4.08 -4.93 -9.95
CA GLN A 25 3.43 -4.78 -11.24
C GLN A 25 3.09 -3.30 -11.48
N PRO A 26 3.37 -2.72 -12.66
CA PRO A 26 3.17 -1.29 -12.90
C PRO A 26 1.73 -0.80 -12.70
N ASP A 27 0.74 -1.63 -13.04
CA ASP A 27 -0.69 -1.33 -12.86
C ASP A 27 -1.25 -2.18 -11.72
N SER A 28 -0.83 -1.86 -10.49
CA SER A 28 -1.30 -2.55 -9.29
C SER A 28 -1.48 -1.58 -8.12
N PRO A 29 -2.36 -1.89 -7.15
CA PRO A 29 -2.54 -1.08 -5.95
C PRO A 29 -1.23 -0.84 -5.18
N GLU A 30 -0.35 -1.84 -5.15
CA GLU A 30 0.98 -1.74 -4.55
C GLU A 30 1.82 -0.64 -5.20
N ASN A 31 1.84 -0.58 -6.53
CA ASN A 31 2.62 0.43 -7.24
C ASN A 31 2.08 1.84 -6.98
N VAL A 32 0.75 2.01 -7.03
CA VAL A 32 0.12 3.31 -6.75
C VAL A 32 0.40 3.75 -5.31
N ALA A 33 0.29 2.85 -4.33
CA ALA A 33 0.61 3.15 -2.94
C ALA A 33 2.06 3.59 -2.76
N MET A 34 3.01 2.93 -3.43
CA MET A 34 4.42 3.33 -3.41
C MET A 34 4.65 4.70 -4.06
N LEU A 35 3.98 4.99 -5.17
CA LEU A 35 4.09 6.27 -5.87
C LEU A 35 3.47 7.42 -5.07
N VAL A 36 2.33 7.19 -4.41
CA VAL A 36 1.70 8.15 -3.47
C VAL A 36 2.64 8.44 -2.30
N LYS A 37 3.21 7.40 -1.67
CA LYS A 37 4.20 7.59 -0.61
C LYS A 37 5.39 8.41 -1.10
N ASN A 38 5.92 8.09 -2.28
CA ASN A 38 7.03 8.82 -2.89
C ASN A 38 6.68 10.31 -3.08
N ALA A 39 5.49 10.62 -3.58
CA ALA A 39 5.02 11.99 -3.71
C ALA A 39 4.93 12.72 -2.36
N ILE A 40 4.47 12.04 -1.29
CA ILE A 40 4.41 12.59 0.08
C ILE A 40 5.82 12.86 0.64
N ASP A 41 6.73 11.89 0.53
CA ASP A 41 8.11 12.00 1.04
C ASP A 41 8.83 13.22 0.44
N HIS A 42 8.61 13.45 -0.86
CA HIS A 42 9.20 14.56 -1.63
C HIS A 42 8.33 15.83 -1.64
N GLN A 43 7.21 15.85 -0.91
CA GLN A 43 6.26 16.97 -0.84
C GLN A 43 5.83 17.49 -2.22
N ASN A 44 5.59 16.58 -3.16
CA ASN A 44 5.17 16.89 -4.52
C ASN A 44 3.65 16.75 -4.65
N LEU A 45 2.93 17.85 -4.38
CA LEU A 45 1.46 17.89 -4.44
C LEU A 45 0.92 17.70 -5.86
N GLU A 46 1.62 18.21 -6.87
CA GLU A 46 1.22 18.02 -8.27
C GLU A 46 1.24 16.53 -8.64
N GLN A 47 2.33 15.84 -8.32
CA GLN A 47 2.46 14.40 -8.54
C GLN A 47 1.47 13.58 -7.72
N LEU A 48 1.15 14.02 -6.49
CA LEU A 48 0.14 13.37 -5.66
C LEU A 48 -1.25 13.45 -6.30
N ASN A 49 -1.63 14.61 -6.85
CA ASN A 49 -2.91 14.81 -7.54
C ASN A 49 -3.09 13.94 -8.78
N VAL A 50 -2.00 13.47 -9.41
CA VAL A 50 -2.08 12.52 -10.54
C VAL A 50 -2.72 11.20 -10.12
N TYR A 51 -2.49 10.77 -8.87
CA TYR A 51 -2.99 9.51 -8.34
C TYR A 51 -4.37 9.63 -7.68
N PHE A 52 -4.92 10.84 -7.63
CA PHE A 52 -6.26 11.09 -7.11
C PHE A 52 -7.32 10.96 -8.20
N THR A 53 -8.49 10.48 -7.81
CA THR A 53 -9.68 10.60 -8.64
C THR A 53 -10.01 12.06 -8.87
N ASP A 54 -10.74 12.39 -9.94
CA ASP A 54 -11.09 13.78 -10.26
C ASP A 54 -11.85 14.47 -9.12
N ALA A 55 -12.67 13.72 -8.38
CA ALA A 55 -13.38 14.21 -7.20
C ALA A 55 -12.47 14.64 -6.05
N LEU A 56 -11.27 14.06 -5.95
CA LEU A 56 -10.31 14.31 -4.86
C LEU A 56 -9.18 15.25 -5.29
N LYS A 57 -9.01 15.52 -6.59
CA LYS A 57 -7.98 16.45 -7.08
C LYS A 57 -8.17 17.84 -6.49
N GLY A 58 -7.08 18.41 -5.96
CA GLY A 58 -7.09 19.73 -5.34
C GLY A 58 -7.72 19.81 -3.96
N SER A 59 -8.15 18.68 -3.37
CA SER A 59 -8.70 18.63 -2.02
C SER A 59 -7.65 18.81 -0.92
N LEU A 60 -6.39 18.47 -1.21
CA LEU A 60 -5.27 18.62 -0.28
C LEU A 60 -4.46 19.89 -0.57
N SER A 61 -4.11 20.59 0.50
CA SER A 61 -3.17 21.70 0.48
C SER A 61 -1.73 21.26 0.70
N MET A 62 -0.77 22.17 0.51
CA MET A 62 0.64 21.93 0.87
C MET A 62 0.84 21.75 2.38
N ASP A 63 -0.03 22.33 3.21
CA ASP A 63 0.02 22.15 4.66
C ASP A 63 -0.40 20.73 5.03
N ASP A 64 -1.50 20.23 4.46
CA ASP A 64 -1.95 18.85 4.63
C ASP A 64 -0.84 17.87 4.21
N LEU A 65 -0.17 18.14 3.09
CA LEU A 65 0.95 17.33 2.64
C LEU A 65 2.14 17.35 3.62
N GLY A 66 2.40 18.49 4.25
CA GLY A 66 3.39 18.63 5.31
C GLY A 66 3.05 17.76 6.53
N GLN A 67 1.79 17.74 6.93
CA GLN A 67 1.30 16.88 8.02
C GLN A 67 1.45 15.40 7.65
N LEU A 68 1.09 15.00 6.42
CA LEU A 68 1.23 13.62 5.95
C LEU A 68 2.68 13.14 5.97
N LYS A 69 3.65 13.99 5.59
CA LYS A 69 5.07 13.65 5.67
C LYS A 69 5.54 13.42 7.10
N ALA A 70 5.02 14.19 8.06
CA ALA A 70 5.37 14.06 9.46
C ALA A 70 4.88 12.74 10.10
N ILE A 71 3.87 12.10 9.52
CA ILE A 71 3.34 10.81 9.98
C ILE A 71 4.32 9.65 9.71
N SER A 72 5.37 9.86 8.89
CA SER A 72 6.29 8.85 8.32
C SER A 72 6.26 7.46 8.98
N ALA A 73 5.38 6.59 8.47
CA ALA A 73 5.36 5.18 8.83
C ALA A 73 6.39 4.42 7.99
N THR A 74 7.07 3.49 8.64
CA THR A 74 7.96 2.50 8.03
C THR A 74 7.22 1.70 6.96
N GLY A 75 7.51 2.00 5.69
CA GLY A 75 6.99 1.25 4.54
C GLY A 75 5.50 1.49 4.26
N ALA A 76 5.04 1.03 3.10
CA ALA A 76 3.62 0.88 2.82
C ALA A 76 3.25 -0.58 3.13
N GLU A 77 2.43 -0.80 4.16
CA GLU A 77 1.79 -2.10 4.38
C GLU A 77 0.54 -2.13 3.51
N LEU A 78 0.53 -2.99 2.48
CA LEU A 78 -0.67 -3.14 1.67
C LEU A 78 -1.66 -4.04 2.41
N ARG A 79 -2.73 -3.41 2.89
CA ARG A 79 -3.94 -4.09 3.33
C ARG A 79 -5.05 -3.82 2.33
N THR A 80 -5.79 -4.85 1.96
CA THR A 80 -6.93 -4.68 1.06
C THR A 80 -8.16 -4.50 1.93
N TYR A 81 -8.85 -3.37 1.75
CA TYR A 81 -10.12 -3.14 2.43
C TYR A 81 -11.26 -3.24 1.43
N SER A 82 -12.29 -3.98 1.78
CA SER A 82 -13.60 -3.93 1.13
C SER A 82 -14.62 -3.48 2.15
N TYR A 83 -15.75 -2.93 1.73
CA TYR A 83 -16.86 -2.68 2.65
C TYR A 83 -18.12 -3.41 2.22
N LEU A 84 -18.94 -3.76 3.21
CA LEU A 84 -20.29 -4.29 3.03
C LEU A 84 -21.27 -3.27 3.57
N ARG A 85 -22.26 -2.91 2.75
CA ARG A 85 -23.42 -2.15 3.18
C ARG A 85 -24.54 -3.13 3.53
N MET A 86 -24.96 -3.11 4.79
CA MET A 86 -26.17 -3.76 5.30
C MET A 86 -27.13 -2.64 5.72
N ASP A 87 -28.43 -2.92 5.82
CA ASP A 87 -29.51 -1.93 5.93
C ASP A 87 -29.13 -0.62 6.65
N ASP A 88 -28.69 -0.70 7.91
CA ASP A 88 -28.25 0.46 8.70
C ASP A 88 -26.76 0.43 9.07
N GLU A 89 -25.98 -0.53 8.57
CA GLU A 89 -24.61 -0.78 9.01
C GLU A 89 -23.63 -0.84 7.84
N ILE A 90 -22.45 -0.24 8.04
CA ILE A 90 -21.34 -0.36 7.10
C ILE A 90 -20.21 -1.09 7.82
N LEU A 91 -19.79 -2.21 7.24
CA LEU A 91 -18.69 -3.02 7.76
C LEU A 91 -17.50 -2.89 6.82
N LEU A 92 -16.33 -2.56 7.34
CA LEU A 92 -15.06 -2.61 6.63
C LEU A 92 -14.40 -3.96 6.91
N LEU A 93 -14.06 -4.69 5.85
CA LEU A 93 -13.35 -5.96 5.90
C LEU A 93 -11.86 -5.71 5.70
N ASP A 94 -11.02 -6.05 6.66
CA ASP A 94 -9.57 -6.13 6.48
C ASP A 94 -9.24 -7.46 5.80
N ILE A 95 -8.77 -7.42 4.56
CA ILE A 95 -8.51 -8.58 3.71
C ILE A 95 -7.01 -8.69 3.46
N VAL A 96 -6.47 -9.86 3.79
CA VAL A 96 -5.05 -10.19 3.61
C VAL A 96 -4.88 -11.34 2.64
N LYS A 97 -3.74 -11.38 1.94
CA LYS A 97 -3.35 -12.54 1.14
C LYS A 97 -2.63 -13.54 2.03
N ASP A 98 -3.20 -14.74 2.19
CA ASP A 98 -2.59 -15.81 2.97
C ASP A 98 -1.36 -16.38 2.24
N PRO A 99 -0.15 -16.32 2.83
CA PRO A 99 1.06 -16.78 2.18
C PRO A 99 1.09 -18.29 1.93
N ASP A 100 0.37 -19.09 2.73
CA ASP A 100 0.41 -20.56 2.62
C ASP A 100 -0.52 -21.08 1.52
N SER A 101 -1.66 -20.42 1.31
CA SER A 101 -2.68 -20.85 0.35
C SER A 101 -2.78 -19.98 -0.90
N ASP A 102 -2.08 -18.84 -0.94
CA ASP A 102 -2.19 -17.80 -1.96
C ASP A 102 -3.62 -17.23 -2.14
N MET A 103 -4.53 -17.51 -1.19
CA MET A 103 -5.92 -17.04 -1.21
C MET A 103 -6.11 -15.77 -0.38
N TYR A 104 -7.05 -14.93 -0.79
CA TYR A 104 -7.49 -13.79 0.02
C TYR A 104 -8.41 -14.26 1.16
N LYS A 105 -8.15 -13.77 2.38
CA LYS A 105 -8.91 -14.10 3.59
C LYS A 105 -9.24 -12.83 4.37
N VAL A 106 -10.40 -12.82 5.01
CA VAL A 106 -10.79 -11.75 5.95
C VAL A 106 -10.02 -11.95 7.25
N GLN A 107 -9.20 -10.97 7.62
CA GLN A 107 -8.47 -10.92 8.88
C GLN A 107 -9.30 -10.26 9.98
N ASP A 108 -10.04 -9.19 9.67
CA ASP A 108 -10.84 -8.46 10.64
C ASP A 108 -12.11 -7.86 10.02
N ILE A 109 -13.11 -7.58 10.86
CA ILE A 109 -14.38 -6.92 10.51
C ILE A 109 -14.54 -5.71 11.42
N ILE A 110 -14.41 -4.52 10.84
CA ILE A 110 -14.47 -3.24 11.55
C ILE A 110 -15.83 -2.61 11.27
N GLN A 111 -16.62 -2.37 12.32
CA GLN A 111 -17.85 -1.60 12.20
C GLN A 111 -17.51 -0.12 11.99
N VAL A 112 -18.01 0.48 10.92
CA VAL A 112 -17.77 1.90 10.62
C VAL A 112 -18.59 2.76 11.60
N PRO A 113 -17.96 3.66 12.37
CA PRO A 113 -18.69 4.55 13.26
C PRO A 113 -19.70 5.42 12.52
N GLU A 114 -20.83 5.72 13.15
CA GLU A 114 -21.92 6.51 12.56
C GLU A 114 -21.44 7.82 11.91
N ALA A 115 -20.56 8.55 12.60
CA ALA A 115 -19.99 9.81 12.12
C ALA A 115 -19.16 9.69 10.83
N SER A 116 -18.70 8.48 10.49
CA SER A 116 -17.88 8.19 9.32
C SER A 116 -18.67 7.56 8.17
N LYS A 117 -19.92 7.13 8.38
CA LYS A 117 -20.74 6.48 7.36
C LYS A 117 -20.95 7.35 6.11
N ALA A 118 -21.04 8.67 6.30
CA ALA A 118 -21.19 9.64 5.20
C ALA A 118 -20.07 9.57 4.15
N MET A 119 -18.86 9.09 4.49
CA MET A 119 -17.77 8.92 3.53
C MET A 119 -18.02 7.81 2.51
N PHE A 120 -18.94 6.89 2.82
CA PHE A 120 -19.30 5.73 1.99
C PHE A 120 -20.57 5.97 1.17
N ASP A 121 -21.26 7.10 1.36
CA ASP A 121 -22.50 7.45 0.67
C ASP A 121 -22.30 7.99 -0.75
N GLN A 122 -21.17 7.62 -1.37
CA GLN A 122 -20.97 7.79 -2.80
C GLN A 122 -21.94 6.84 -3.53
N THR A 123 -23.13 7.38 -3.79
CA THR A 123 -24.08 6.85 -4.76
C THR A 123 -23.30 6.51 -6.02
N LEU A 124 -23.20 5.23 -6.36
CA LEU A 124 -22.85 4.81 -7.70
C LEU A 124 -23.85 5.51 -8.62
N VAL A 125 -23.41 6.52 -9.36
CA VAL A 125 -24.04 6.85 -10.63
C VAL A 125 -23.74 5.64 -11.51
N SER A 126 -24.56 4.62 -11.37
CA SER A 126 -24.69 3.55 -12.35
C SER A 126 -25.36 4.15 -13.58
N GLU A 127 -24.56 4.47 -14.59
CA GLU A 127 -25.02 4.45 -15.99
C GLU A 127 -24.91 3.03 -16.54
#